data_AF-A0A1F3Q601-F1
#
_entry.id   AF-A0A1F3Q601-F1
#
_cell.length_a   1.000
_cell.length_b   1.000
_cell.length_c   1.000
_cell.angle_alpha   90.00
_cell.angle_beta   90.00
_cell.angle_gamma   90.00
#
_symmetry.space_group_name_H-M   'P 1'
#
loop_
_entity.id
_entity.type
_entity.pdbx_description
1 polymer ?
#
loop_
_entity_poly.entity_id
_entity_poly.type
_entity_poly.pdbx_seq_one_letter_code
_entity_poly.pdbx_strand_id
1 'polypeptide(L)'
;MFLLITLGCTNAEQADLIVHNAKIYTVNDAFDVAEAMVITNGKIIAIGAENEILNKYSATKIIDAKKRTIYPGFIDAHCHFVGYALSLKEVNLVGTKSFDEVIQRVAEFSKTNKNDWIIGRGWDQNDWKVKDFPTNEKLNELFPNRAVFLIRIDGHAAIANAEVLRRANITYQTKVDGGIITFNVEQNKEEFKLNNNTRSESNSSSTYHPEPTGILIDNAIDLVTKLLPQPSKNELTNALLNAQQKLFEVGITTVDDAGLTKDTIDLIDQLQQEGKLKIKVYAMITANKEMLDFYLKKGPYKTDRLSVCSFKFYADGALGSRGACLLEPYSDIIEQELYGLQINEADFYQKYAQLIYDKRFQMNTHCIGDSANHLMLTIYGNVLKGVNDKRWRIEHAQIVNPQDMEKFKKFTIIPSIQPTHATSDMYWA
;
A
#
# COMPACT_ATOMS: atom_id res chain seq x y z
N MET A 1 62.35 46.23 -15.94
CA MET A 1 61.17 45.43 -16.35
C MET A 1 60.60 44.79 -15.10
N PHE A 2 59.63 45.46 -14.45
CA PHE A 2 58.96 44.93 -13.26
C PHE A 2 57.86 43.97 -13.73
N LEU A 3 58.02 42.68 -13.44
CA LEU A 3 57.01 41.66 -13.71
C LEU A 3 55.95 41.75 -12.62
N LEU A 4 54.82 42.38 -12.93
CA LEU A 4 53.65 42.44 -12.04
C LEU A 4 52.94 41.08 -12.14
N ILE A 5 53.17 40.20 -11.16
CA ILE A 5 52.41 38.96 -11.02
C ILE A 5 51.10 39.32 -10.31
N THR A 6 50.04 39.51 -11.08
CA THR A 6 48.68 39.58 -10.53
C THR A 6 48.26 38.17 -10.14
N LEU A 7 48.47 37.82 -8.87
CA LEU A 7 47.80 36.67 -8.24
C LEU A 7 46.30 37.00 -8.16
N GLY A 8 45.56 36.65 -9.21
CA GLY A 8 44.11 36.62 -9.16
C GLY A 8 43.71 35.47 -8.24
N CYS A 9 43.44 35.76 -6.96
CA CYS A 9 42.70 34.83 -6.12
C CYS A 9 41.33 34.63 -6.77
N THR A 10 41.15 33.54 -7.49
CA THR A 10 39.82 33.05 -7.87
C THR A 10 39.11 32.70 -6.57
N ASN A 11 38.21 33.55 -6.11
CA ASN A 11 37.38 33.26 -4.95
C ASN A 11 36.54 32.02 -5.28
N ALA A 12 36.79 30.92 -4.56
CA ALA A 12 36.01 29.71 -4.68
C ALA A 12 34.53 30.01 -4.41
N GLU A 13 33.64 29.39 -5.19
CA GLU A 13 32.20 29.53 -5.00
C GLU A 13 31.78 28.84 -3.69
N GLN A 14 31.08 29.57 -2.81
CA GLN A 14 30.71 29.05 -1.48
C GLN A 14 29.46 28.16 -1.54
N ALA A 15 29.51 27.01 -0.86
CA ALA A 15 28.43 26.04 -0.72
C ALA A 15 28.18 25.62 0.74
N ASP A 16 27.10 24.90 0.99
CA ASP A 16 26.79 24.38 2.33
C ASP A 16 27.58 23.11 2.64
N LEU A 17 27.66 22.19 1.65
CA LEU A 17 28.27 20.88 1.80
C LEU A 17 28.99 20.46 0.51
N ILE A 18 30.23 20.00 0.64
CA ILE A 18 30.92 19.18 -0.38
C ILE A 18 31.08 17.76 0.17
N VAL A 19 30.72 16.77 -0.64
CA VAL A 19 31.08 15.36 -0.39
C VAL A 19 32.04 14.93 -1.49
N HIS A 20 33.21 14.43 -1.13
CA HIS A 20 34.30 14.11 -2.07
C HIS A 20 34.95 12.76 -1.77
N ASN A 21 35.89 12.33 -2.61
CA ASN A 21 36.53 11.02 -2.55
C ASN A 21 35.47 9.90 -2.45
N ALA A 22 34.45 9.95 -3.29
CA ALA A 22 33.30 9.06 -3.28
C ALA A 22 33.20 8.24 -4.57
N LYS A 23 32.35 7.21 -4.58
CA LYS A 23 31.84 6.60 -5.81
C LYS A 23 30.35 6.97 -5.93
N ILE A 24 30.03 8.04 -6.65
CA ILE A 24 28.68 8.60 -6.72
C ILE A 24 27.98 8.11 -7.98
N TYR A 25 26.93 7.30 -7.83
CA TYR A 25 26.08 6.92 -8.96
C TYR A 25 25.05 8.02 -9.20
N THR A 26 25.09 8.65 -10.38
CA THR A 26 24.22 9.80 -10.69
C THR A 26 22.82 9.38 -11.16
N VAL A 27 22.73 8.23 -11.83
CA VAL A 27 21.50 7.74 -12.50
C VAL A 27 20.95 8.82 -13.47
N ASN A 28 21.85 9.57 -14.11
CA ASN A 28 21.51 10.41 -15.26
C ASN A 28 21.37 9.53 -16.53
N ASP A 29 21.03 10.14 -17.67
CA ASP A 29 20.80 9.42 -18.93
C ASP A 29 22.02 8.58 -19.40
N ALA A 30 23.24 8.95 -18.97
CA ALA A 30 24.48 8.24 -19.29
C ALA A 30 24.92 7.24 -18.20
N PHE A 31 24.21 7.18 -17.06
CA PHE A 31 24.59 6.42 -15.87
C PHE A 31 26.02 6.72 -15.37
N ASP A 32 26.41 7.99 -15.42
CA ASP A 32 27.76 8.42 -15.02
C ASP A 32 28.05 8.14 -13.54
N VAL A 33 29.33 7.90 -13.25
CA VAL A 33 29.88 7.83 -11.90
C VAL A 33 30.78 9.04 -11.65
N ALA A 34 30.53 9.75 -10.56
CA ALA A 34 31.29 10.93 -10.14
C ALA A 34 32.05 10.69 -8.83
N GLU A 35 32.97 11.59 -8.50
CA GLU A 35 33.86 11.48 -7.33
C GLU A 35 33.54 12.50 -6.24
N ALA A 36 32.92 13.63 -6.61
CA ALA A 36 32.50 14.67 -5.69
C ALA A 36 31.18 15.35 -6.10
N MET A 37 30.43 15.86 -5.12
CA MET A 37 29.22 16.65 -5.32
C MET A 37 29.16 17.85 -4.36
N VAL A 38 28.51 18.91 -4.82
CA VAL A 38 28.36 20.20 -4.12
C VAL A 38 26.89 20.46 -3.87
N ILE A 39 26.55 20.81 -2.63
CA ILE A 39 25.17 20.99 -2.17
C ILE A 39 25.01 22.38 -1.57
N THR A 40 23.97 23.09 -2.02
CA THR A 40 23.52 24.38 -1.48
C THR A 40 22.01 24.38 -1.35
N ASN A 41 21.48 24.82 -0.21
CA ASN A 41 20.06 24.80 0.14
C ASN A 41 19.40 23.43 -0.11
N GLY A 42 20.11 22.35 0.19
CA GLY A 42 19.64 20.97 0.00
C GLY A 42 19.51 20.52 -1.45
N LYS A 43 20.06 21.27 -2.41
CA LYS A 43 20.10 20.92 -3.84
C LYS A 43 21.54 20.68 -4.28
N ILE A 44 21.74 19.67 -5.12
CA ILE A 44 23.02 19.43 -5.79
C ILE A 44 23.19 20.50 -6.87
N ILE A 45 24.24 21.31 -6.78
CA ILE A 45 24.53 22.38 -7.74
C ILE A 45 25.68 22.03 -8.69
N ALA A 46 26.52 21.07 -8.32
CA ALA A 46 27.60 20.54 -9.15
C ALA A 46 27.93 19.09 -8.73
N ILE A 47 28.36 18.29 -9.70
CA ILE A 47 28.78 16.89 -9.51
C ILE A 47 29.80 16.54 -10.59
N GLY A 48 30.89 15.85 -10.24
CA GLY A 48 31.96 15.56 -11.20
C GLY A 48 33.22 14.96 -10.59
N ALA A 49 34.35 15.17 -11.26
CA ALA A 49 35.67 14.76 -10.78
C ALA A 49 36.06 15.52 -9.51
N GLU A 50 36.77 14.86 -8.60
CA GLU A 50 37.08 15.41 -7.28
C GLU A 50 37.92 16.69 -7.37
N ASN A 51 38.96 16.67 -8.21
CA ASN A 51 39.87 17.79 -8.41
C ASN A 51 39.15 19.03 -8.97
N GLU A 52 38.23 18.85 -9.93
CA GLU A 52 37.46 19.95 -10.53
C GLU A 52 36.56 20.61 -9.49
N ILE A 53 35.87 19.80 -8.68
CA ILE A 53 34.99 20.31 -7.62
C ILE A 53 35.78 21.04 -6.53
N LEU A 54 36.86 20.45 -6.02
CA LEU A 54 37.66 21.04 -4.94
C LEU A 54 38.45 22.28 -5.36
N ASN A 55 38.76 22.43 -6.66
CA ASN A 55 39.39 23.65 -7.18
C ASN A 55 38.39 24.81 -7.36
N LYS A 56 37.12 24.50 -7.63
CA LYS A 56 36.10 25.51 -7.95
C LYS A 56 35.28 25.95 -6.73
N TYR A 57 35.03 25.05 -5.78
CA TYR A 57 34.10 25.28 -4.67
C TYR A 57 34.77 25.19 -3.30
N SER A 58 34.30 26.03 -2.38
CA SER A 58 34.53 25.91 -0.94
C SER A 58 33.21 25.66 -0.23
N ALA A 59 33.21 25.00 0.92
CA ALA A 59 31.97 24.72 1.65
C ALA A 59 32.12 24.86 3.16
N THR A 60 31.00 25.19 3.80
CA THR A 60 30.88 25.24 5.27
C THR A 60 31.17 23.86 5.90
N LYS A 61 30.81 22.79 5.19
CA LYS A 61 31.11 21.41 5.58
C LYS A 61 31.71 20.64 4.40
N ILE A 62 32.79 19.91 4.66
CA ILE A 62 33.41 19.01 3.69
C ILE A 62 33.44 17.61 4.29
N ILE A 63 32.98 16.61 3.53
CA ILE A 63 32.94 15.21 3.93
C ILE A 63 33.79 14.38 2.96
N ASP A 64 34.85 13.77 3.49
CA ASP A 64 35.59 12.70 2.82
C ASP A 64 34.79 11.39 2.93
N ALA A 65 34.26 10.91 1.80
CA ALA A 65 33.48 9.68 1.74
C ALA A 65 34.34 8.41 1.84
N LYS A 66 35.67 8.50 1.70
CA LYS A 66 36.63 7.38 1.77
C LYS A 66 36.33 6.28 0.76
N LYS A 67 36.09 6.67 -0.48
CA LYS A 67 35.66 5.84 -1.62
C LYS A 67 34.36 5.05 -1.39
N ARG A 68 33.59 5.39 -0.36
CA ARG A 68 32.27 4.80 -0.14
C ARG A 68 31.33 5.23 -1.26
N THR A 69 30.36 4.36 -1.49
CA THR A 69 29.37 4.58 -2.53
C THR A 69 28.27 5.51 -2.05
N ILE A 70 27.81 6.37 -2.95
CA ILE A 70 26.65 7.23 -2.78
C ILE A 70 25.65 6.91 -3.89
N TYR A 71 24.41 6.65 -3.49
CA TYR A 71 23.28 6.43 -4.39
C TYR A 71 22.28 7.57 -4.24
N PRO A 72 21.45 7.86 -5.27
CA PRO A 72 20.24 8.62 -5.05
C PRO A 72 19.38 7.93 -3.99
N GLY A 73 18.69 8.72 -3.16
CA GLY A 73 17.73 8.16 -2.23
C GLY A 73 16.63 7.41 -2.99
N PHE A 74 16.24 6.24 -2.48
CA PHE A 74 15.24 5.41 -3.16
C PHE A 74 13.87 6.08 -3.17
N ILE A 75 13.14 5.84 -4.25
CA ILE A 75 11.76 6.28 -4.45
C ILE A 75 10.91 5.02 -4.51
N ASP A 76 10.03 4.85 -3.55
CA ASP A 76 8.99 3.83 -3.64
C ASP A 76 7.84 4.38 -4.50
N ALA A 77 7.74 3.90 -5.73
CA ALA A 77 6.84 4.43 -6.75
C ALA A 77 5.38 3.99 -6.57
N HIS A 78 5.11 3.07 -5.64
CA HIS A 78 3.75 2.68 -5.27
C HIS A 78 3.70 2.06 -3.88
N CYS A 79 3.19 2.80 -2.90
CA CYS A 79 2.96 2.25 -1.58
C CYS A 79 1.71 2.83 -0.92
N HIS A 80 1.46 2.38 0.30
CA HIS A 80 0.46 2.93 1.20
C HIS A 80 1.18 3.43 2.46
N PHE A 81 1.89 4.54 2.38
CA PHE A 81 2.75 5.06 3.45
C PHE A 81 1.95 5.36 4.72
N VAL A 82 0.77 5.96 4.61
CA VAL A 82 -0.15 6.16 5.74
C VAL A 82 -0.60 4.83 6.33
N GLY A 83 -0.95 3.85 5.49
CA GLY A 83 -1.33 2.51 5.92
C GLY A 83 -0.20 1.81 6.67
N TYR A 84 1.02 1.84 6.12
CA TYR A 84 2.23 1.34 6.75
C TYR A 84 2.51 2.02 8.10
N ALA A 85 2.35 3.34 8.16
CA ALA A 85 2.55 4.09 9.39
C ALA A 85 1.61 3.63 10.52
N LEU A 86 0.34 3.35 10.19
CA LEU A 86 -0.63 2.83 11.14
C LEU A 86 -0.32 1.37 11.51
N SER A 87 0.09 0.54 10.54
CA SER A 87 0.42 -0.87 10.80
C SER A 87 1.62 -1.05 11.74
N LEU A 88 2.53 -0.07 11.83
CA LEU A 88 3.64 -0.10 12.81
C LEU A 88 3.16 -0.06 14.28
N LYS A 89 1.89 0.26 14.53
CA LYS A 89 1.29 0.21 15.87
C LYS A 89 0.53 -1.08 16.15
N GLU A 90 0.39 -1.95 15.16
CA GLU A 90 -0.31 -3.21 15.26
C GLU A 90 0.65 -4.32 15.70
N VAL A 91 0.11 -5.44 16.21
CA VAL A 91 0.94 -6.61 16.49
C VAL A 91 1.39 -7.25 15.18
N ASN A 92 2.71 -7.35 14.98
CA ASN A 92 3.29 -7.99 13.80
C ASN A 92 3.30 -9.52 13.96
N LEU A 93 2.55 -10.20 13.09
CA LEU A 93 2.36 -11.65 13.08
C LEU A 93 3.13 -12.35 11.96
N VAL A 94 3.88 -11.60 11.14
CA VAL A 94 4.71 -12.16 10.06
C VAL A 94 5.73 -13.15 10.63
N GLY A 95 5.85 -14.29 9.95
CA GLY A 95 6.82 -15.34 10.27
C GLY A 95 6.48 -16.18 11.50
N THR A 96 5.28 -16.06 12.07
CA THR A 96 4.78 -17.02 13.06
C THR A 96 4.67 -18.42 12.46
N LYS A 97 4.97 -19.46 13.24
CA LYS A 97 4.98 -20.87 12.78
C LYS A 97 3.85 -21.72 13.35
N SER A 98 2.98 -21.13 14.16
CA SER A 98 1.74 -21.71 14.66
C SER A 98 0.78 -20.62 15.15
N PHE A 99 -0.49 -20.98 15.35
CA PHE A 99 -1.44 -20.10 16.02
C PHE A 99 -1.05 -19.81 17.47
N ASP A 100 -0.39 -20.73 18.17
CA ASP A 100 0.10 -20.49 19.53
C ASP A 100 1.14 -19.35 19.57
N GLU A 101 2.01 -19.26 18.56
CA GLU A 101 2.93 -18.13 18.43
C GLU A 101 2.19 -16.81 18.15
N VAL A 102 1.11 -16.84 17.36
CA VAL A 102 0.23 -15.69 17.16
C VAL A 102 -0.34 -15.24 18.52
N ILE A 103 -0.92 -16.17 19.27
CA ILE A 103 -1.48 -15.91 20.61
C ILE A 103 -0.41 -15.33 21.55
N GLN A 104 0.80 -15.88 21.55
CA GLN A 104 1.90 -15.39 22.38
C GLN A 104 2.26 -13.94 22.04
N ARG A 105 2.38 -13.60 20.74
CA ARG A 105 2.69 -12.22 20.31
C ARG A 105 1.57 -11.26 20.67
N VAL A 106 0.31 -11.66 20.49
CA VAL A 106 -0.87 -10.87 20.87
C VAL A 106 -0.89 -10.64 22.39
N ALA A 107 -0.63 -11.68 23.19
CA ALA A 107 -0.56 -11.58 24.64
C ALA A 107 0.57 -10.65 25.10
N GLU A 108 1.77 -10.76 24.52
CA GLU A 108 2.88 -9.87 24.85
C GLU A 108 2.58 -8.42 24.47
N PHE A 109 2.05 -8.20 23.26
CA PHE A 109 1.63 -6.88 22.80
C PHE A 109 0.56 -6.27 23.70
N SER A 110 -0.38 -7.07 24.21
CA SER A 110 -1.45 -6.62 25.11
C SER A 110 -0.95 -6.09 26.46
N LYS A 111 0.26 -6.46 26.89
CA LYS A 111 0.85 -5.99 28.16
C LYS A 111 1.19 -4.51 28.09
N THR A 112 1.70 -4.03 26.97
CA THR A 112 2.12 -2.64 26.77
C THR A 112 1.07 -1.79 26.06
N ASN A 113 0.31 -2.38 25.14
CA ASN A 113 -0.80 -1.72 24.48
C ASN A 113 -2.06 -1.79 25.36
N LYS A 114 -2.61 -0.64 25.75
CA LYS A 114 -3.82 -0.52 26.58
C LYS A 114 -5.08 -0.09 25.80
N ASN A 115 -5.03 -0.07 24.47
CA ASN A 115 -6.16 0.31 23.64
C ASN A 115 -7.28 -0.74 23.72
N ASP A 116 -8.52 -0.32 23.62
CA ASP A 116 -9.69 -1.23 23.64
C ASP A 116 -9.65 -2.27 22.49
N TRP A 117 -8.99 -1.93 21.38
CA TRP A 117 -8.74 -2.84 20.26
C TRP A 117 -7.28 -3.30 20.23
N ILE A 118 -7.07 -4.61 20.08
CA ILE A 118 -5.80 -5.21 19.65
C ILE A 118 -5.95 -5.57 18.18
N ILE A 119 -5.19 -4.88 17.34
CA ILE A 119 -5.17 -5.10 15.89
C ILE A 119 -3.81 -5.68 15.55
N GLY A 120 -3.80 -6.66 14.65
CA GLY A 120 -2.58 -7.31 14.17
C GLY A 120 -2.68 -7.70 12.72
N ARG A 121 -1.54 -7.89 12.07
CA ARG A 121 -1.47 -8.41 10.70
C ARG A 121 -0.28 -9.32 10.48
N GLY A 122 -0.43 -10.28 9.57
CA GLY A 122 0.70 -10.97 8.96
C GLY A 122 0.80 -12.46 9.26
N TRP A 123 -0.18 -13.05 9.95
CA TRP A 123 -0.22 -14.49 10.14
C TRP A 123 -0.51 -15.17 8.79
N ASP A 124 0.04 -16.37 8.61
CA ASP A 124 -0.23 -17.22 7.45
C ASP A 124 -0.20 -18.68 7.88
N GLN A 125 -1.36 -19.33 7.86
CA GLN A 125 -1.48 -20.74 8.21
C GLN A 125 -0.76 -21.68 7.23
N ASN A 126 -0.45 -21.23 6.00
CA ASN A 126 0.32 -22.03 5.04
C ASN A 126 1.77 -22.25 5.48
N ASP A 127 2.30 -21.34 6.33
CA ASP A 127 3.62 -21.44 6.94
C ASP A 127 3.65 -22.38 8.15
N TRP A 128 2.50 -22.82 8.63
CA TRP A 128 2.35 -23.60 9.86
C TRP A 128 2.32 -25.09 9.59
N LYS A 129 2.58 -25.89 10.63
CA LYS A 129 2.42 -27.35 10.56
C LYS A 129 0.95 -27.75 10.37
N VAL A 130 0.04 -27.03 11.02
CA VAL A 130 -1.41 -27.16 10.84
C VAL A 130 -1.85 -26.03 9.92
N LYS A 131 -2.35 -26.39 8.74
CA LYS A 131 -2.71 -25.43 7.67
C LYS A 131 -4.19 -25.05 7.65
N ASP A 132 -4.99 -25.65 8.53
CA ASP A 132 -6.37 -25.26 8.72
C ASP A 132 -6.44 -23.87 9.36
N PHE A 133 -7.53 -23.14 9.10
CA PHE A 133 -7.77 -21.90 9.81
C PHE A 133 -7.97 -22.16 11.32
N PRO A 134 -7.43 -21.28 12.19
CA PRO A 134 -7.66 -21.39 13.63
C PRO A 134 -9.09 -20.98 14.03
N THR A 135 -9.50 -21.34 15.25
CA THR A 135 -10.71 -20.81 15.90
C THR A 135 -10.36 -19.72 16.90
N ASN A 136 -11.33 -18.85 17.21
CA ASN A 136 -11.14 -17.71 18.10
C ASN A 136 -11.24 -18.08 19.60
N GLU A 137 -11.38 -19.35 19.95
CA GLU A 137 -11.54 -19.83 21.33
C GLU A 137 -10.47 -19.28 22.27
N LYS A 138 -9.19 -19.37 21.86
CA LYS A 138 -8.09 -18.89 22.70
C LYS A 138 -8.05 -17.37 22.81
N LEU A 139 -8.50 -16.66 21.78
CA LEU A 139 -8.66 -15.21 21.83
C LEU A 139 -9.80 -14.81 22.77
N ASN A 140 -10.90 -15.57 22.78
CA ASN A 140 -12.04 -15.36 23.69
C ASN A 140 -11.64 -15.59 25.15
N GLU A 141 -10.86 -16.63 25.42
CA GLU A 141 -10.35 -16.95 26.76
C GLU A 141 -9.45 -15.83 27.30
N LEU A 142 -8.50 -15.35 26.49
CA LEU A 142 -7.51 -14.36 26.90
C LEU A 142 -8.06 -12.92 26.91
N PHE A 143 -9.02 -12.62 26.04
CA PHE A 143 -9.53 -11.27 25.82
C PHE A 143 -11.07 -11.24 25.78
N PRO A 144 -11.77 -11.65 26.84
CA PRO A 144 -13.23 -11.79 26.82
C PRO A 144 -13.97 -10.46 26.61
N ASN A 145 -13.37 -9.34 27.05
CA ASN A 145 -13.97 -8.01 27.01
C ASN A 145 -13.16 -7.00 26.19
N ARG A 146 -12.13 -7.46 25.46
CA ARG A 146 -11.25 -6.59 24.67
C ARG A 146 -11.29 -7.06 23.22
N ALA A 147 -11.51 -6.13 22.28
CA ALA A 147 -11.66 -6.49 20.88
C ALA A 147 -10.32 -6.94 20.30
N VAL A 148 -10.27 -8.13 19.68
CA VAL A 148 -9.07 -8.63 18.99
C VAL A 148 -9.41 -8.98 17.55
N PHE A 149 -8.71 -8.34 16.62
CA PHE A 149 -8.91 -8.50 15.18
C PHE A 149 -7.56 -8.65 14.47
N LEU A 150 -7.30 -9.82 13.89
CA LEU A 150 -5.99 -10.16 13.33
C LEU A 150 -6.13 -10.52 11.85
N ILE A 151 -5.53 -9.72 10.99
CA ILE A 151 -5.62 -9.83 9.53
C ILE A 151 -4.52 -10.78 9.02
N ARG A 152 -4.88 -11.67 8.09
CA ARG A 152 -3.94 -12.56 7.41
C ARG A 152 -2.95 -11.75 6.57
N ILE A 153 -1.80 -12.34 6.24
CA ILE A 153 -0.75 -11.66 5.47
C ILE A 153 -1.24 -11.03 4.15
N ASP A 154 -2.12 -11.72 3.42
CA ASP A 154 -2.68 -11.28 2.14
C ASP A 154 -3.85 -10.28 2.27
N GLY A 155 -4.43 -10.14 3.46
CA GLY A 155 -5.59 -9.27 3.70
C GLY A 155 -6.93 -9.86 3.32
N HIS A 156 -6.99 -11.11 2.82
CA HIS A 156 -8.23 -11.76 2.38
C HIS A 156 -8.89 -12.64 3.43
N ALA A 157 -8.24 -12.80 4.59
CA ALA A 157 -8.85 -13.40 5.76
C ALA A 157 -8.51 -12.59 7.02
N ALA A 158 -9.35 -12.71 8.04
CA ALA A 158 -9.05 -12.23 9.38
C ALA A 158 -9.68 -13.15 10.43
N ILE A 159 -9.09 -13.18 11.61
CA ILE A 159 -9.69 -13.81 12.79
C ILE A 159 -10.12 -12.75 13.80
N ALA A 160 -11.38 -12.83 14.22
CA ALA A 160 -12.04 -11.94 15.16
C ALA A 160 -12.47 -12.72 16.41
N ASN A 161 -12.23 -12.16 17.60
CA ASN A 161 -12.80 -12.72 18.83
C ASN A 161 -14.29 -12.39 19.00
N ALA A 162 -14.95 -13.04 19.95
CA ALA A 162 -16.39 -12.90 20.21
C ALA A 162 -16.81 -11.44 20.47
N GLU A 163 -15.96 -10.65 21.13
CA GLU A 163 -16.24 -9.23 21.38
C GLU A 163 -16.29 -8.42 20.07
N VAL A 164 -15.41 -8.70 19.10
CA VAL A 164 -15.46 -8.07 17.77
C VAL A 164 -16.73 -8.49 17.02
N LEU A 165 -17.05 -9.79 17.01
CA LEU A 165 -18.24 -10.31 16.33
C LEU A 165 -19.52 -9.69 16.90
N ARG A 166 -19.60 -9.53 18.23
CA ARG A 166 -20.70 -8.88 18.92
C ARG A 166 -20.83 -7.41 18.52
N ARG A 167 -19.73 -6.66 18.46
CA ARG A 167 -19.74 -5.25 18.01
C ARG A 167 -20.16 -5.11 16.56
N ALA A 168 -19.84 -6.10 15.72
CA ALA A 168 -20.23 -6.17 14.31
C ALA A 168 -21.65 -6.71 14.08
N ASN A 169 -22.38 -7.09 15.13
CA ASN A 169 -23.68 -7.76 15.03
C ASN A 169 -23.65 -8.99 14.12
N ILE A 170 -22.52 -9.70 14.08
CA ILE A 170 -22.37 -10.93 13.31
C ILE A 170 -23.04 -12.08 14.07
N THR A 171 -24.04 -12.68 13.44
CA THR A 171 -24.79 -13.86 13.91
C THR A 171 -24.73 -15.00 12.89
N TYR A 172 -25.22 -16.20 13.26
CA TYR A 172 -25.37 -17.35 12.35
C TYR A 172 -26.25 -17.10 11.11
N GLN A 173 -27.06 -16.03 11.12
CA GLN A 173 -27.91 -15.65 9.99
C GLN A 173 -27.21 -14.67 9.03
N THR A 174 -26.05 -14.15 9.40
CA THR A 174 -25.33 -13.14 8.62
C THR A 174 -24.88 -13.73 7.30
N LYS A 175 -25.27 -13.09 6.20
CA LYS A 175 -24.82 -13.40 4.85
C LYS A 175 -24.09 -12.19 4.29
N VAL A 176 -23.02 -12.43 3.56
CA VAL A 176 -22.21 -11.39 2.95
C VAL A 176 -21.98 -11.77 1.50
N ASP A 177 -22.44 -10.91 0.58
CA ASP A 177 -22.17 -11.11 -0.84
C ASP A 177 -20.67 -10.95 -1.09
N GLY A 178 -20.05 -11.96 -1.72
CA GLY A 178 -18.60 -11.99 -1.95
C GLY A 178 -17.76 -12.12 -0.66
N GLY A 179 -18.32 -12.66 0.43
CA GLY A 179 -17.60 -12.89 1.67
C GLY A 179 -18.09 -14.13 2.41
N ILE A 180 -17.24 -14.69 3.28
CA ILE A 180 -17.56 -15.90 4.04
C ILE A 180 -17.30 -15.67 5.53
N ILE A 181 -18.24 -16.10 6.36
CA ILE A 181 -18.08 -16.25 7.81
C ILE A 181 -18.11 -17.73 8.09
N THR A 182 -17.07 -18.28 8.73
CA THR A 182 -17.05 -19.71 9.05
C THR A 182 -17.63 -19.96 10.44
N PHE A 183 -18.31 -21.09 10.59
CA PHE A 183 -19.01 -21.46 11.82
C PHE A 183 -18.55 -22.82 12.32
N ASN A 184 -18.50 -22.98 13.64
CA ASN A 184 -18.31 -24.27 14.29
C ASN A 184 -19.52 -25.13 13.94
N VAL A 185 -19.32 -26.10 13.06
CA VAL A 185 -20.27 -27.18 12.88
C VAL A 185 -19.83 -28.26 13.85
N GLU A 186 -20.47 -28.33 15.03
CA GLU A 186 -20.34 -29.55 15.83
C GLU A 186 -20.62 -30.75 14.91
N GLN A 187 -19.74 -31.74 14.91
CA GLN A 187 -19.98 -33.00 14.21
C GLN A 187 -21.11 -33.77 14.90
N ASN A 188 -22.36 -33.31 14.81
CA ASN A 188 -23.51 -34.20 14.89
C ASN A 188 -23.70 -34.83 13.51
N LYS A 189 -22.74 -35.68 13.13
CA LYS A 189 -22.76 -36.47 11.89
C LYS A 189 -23.86 -37.55 11.86
N GLU A 190 -24.72 -37.67 12.87
CA GLU A 190 -25.80 -38.67 12.88
C GLU A 190 -27.23 -38.14 13.10
N GLU A 191 -27.48 -36.96 13.67
CA GLU A 191 -28.86 -36.58 14.03
C GLU A 191 -29.68 -35.93 12.91
N PHE A 192 -29.05 -35.45 11.83
CA PHE A 192 -29.82 -34.95 10.67
C PHE A 192 -30.35 -36.06 9.74
N LYS A 193 -30.09 -37.34 10.06
CA LYS A 193 -30.65 -38.50 9.33
C LYS A 193 -31.71 -39.29 10.09
N LEU A 194 -32.13 -38.86 11.28
CA LEU A 194 -33.16 -39.54 12.06
C LEU A 194 -34.28 -38.59 12.51
N ASN A 195 -34.89 -37.87 11.56
CA ASN A 195 -36.16 -37.19 11.82
C ASN A 195 -37.14 -37.33 10.65
N ASN A 196 -37.33 -38.58 10.21
CA ASN A 196 -38.41 -38.94 9.29
C ASN A 196 -39.27 -40.10 9.79
N ASN A 197 -39.35 -40.37 11.10
CA ASN A 197 -40.47 -41.12 11.70
C ASN A 197 -40.37 -41.13 13.23
N THR A 198 -41.13 -40.27 13.92
CA THR A 198 -42.06 -40.60 15.03
C THR A 198 -42.37 -39.35 15.87
N ARG A 199 -43.66 -39.15 16.17
CA ARG A 199 -44.18 -38.11 17.06
C ARG A 199 -43.80 -38.40 18.51
N SER A 200 -43.24 -37.42 19.21
CA SER A 200 -43.67 -37.07 20.57
C SER A 200 -43.20 -35.66 20.93
N GLU A 201 -44.15 -34.82 21.34
CA GLU A 201 -43.94 -33.47 21.84
C GLU A 201 -43.19 -33.51 23.19
N SER A 202 -42.05 -32.83 23.26
CA SER A 202 -41.50 -32.29 24.51
C SER A 202 -40.96 -30.88 24.25
N ASN A 203 -41.57 -29.91 24.91
CA ASN A 203 -41.25 -28.48 24.78
C ASN A 203 -39.96 -28.16 25.53
N SER A 204 -38.83 -28.19 24.81
CA SER A 204 -37.63 -27.38 25.06
C SER A 204 -36.68 -27.51 23.86
N SER A 205 -37.12 -27.04 22.69
CA SER A 205 -36.25 -26.90 21.53
C SER A 205 -35.31 -25.72 21.76
N SER A 206 -34.14 -25.95 22.39
CA SER A 206 -33.01 -25.06 22.16
C SER A 206 -32.59 -25.24 20.71
N THR A 207 -33.00 -24.33 19.82
CA THR A 207 -32.47 -24.31 18.46
C THR A 207 -30.97 -24.10 18.56
N TYR A 208 -30.19 -25.11 18.20
CA TYR A 208 -28.74 -24.99 18.09
C TYR A 208 -28.42 -23.93 17.04
N HIS A 209 -27.66 -22.92 17.45
CA HIS A 209 -27.15 -21.88 16.56
C HIS A 209 -25.63 -22.05 16.52
N PRO A 210 -25.05 -22.40 15.36
CA PRO A 210 -23.62 -22.63 15.28
C PRO A 210 -22.88 -21.33 15.58
N GLU A 211 -21.89 -21.40 16.48
CA GLU A 211 -21.09 -20.24 16.83
C GLU A 211 -20.07 -19.94 15.72
N PRO A 212 -19.84 -18.66 15.36
CA PRO A 212 -18.80 -18.32 14.41
C PRO A 212 -17.43 -18.73 14.94
N THR A 213 -16.58 -19.32 14.09
CA THR A 213 -15.18 -19.63 14.45
C THR A 213 -14.35 -18.38 14.70
N GLY A 214 -14.84 -17.22 14.24
CA GLY A 214 -14.12 -15.94 14.19
C GLY A 214 -13.45 -15.66 12.85
N ILE A 215 -13.39 -16.61 11.91
CA ILE A 215 -12.80 -16.40 10.60
C ILE A 215 -13.77 -15.66 9.67
N LEU A 216 -13.29 -14.53 9.15
CA LEU A 216 -13.94 -13.69 8.15
C LEU A 216 -13.09 -13.68 6.89
N ILE A 217 -13.69 -13.91 5.73
CA ILE A 217 -13.02 -13.99 4.43
C ILE A 217 -13.62 -12.96 3.48
N ASP A 218 -12.75 -12.28 2.73
CA ASP A 218 -13.08 -11.25 1.74
C ASP A 218 -14.05 -10.20 2.30
N ASN A 219 -15.20 -9.97 1.65
CA ASN A 219 -16.12 -8.89 2.04
C ASN A 219 -16.67 -9.03 3.47
N ALA A 220 -16.56 -10.21 4.10
CA ALA A 220 -16.94 -10.36 5.50
C ALA A 220 -16.02 -9.57 6.46
N ILE A 221 -14.78 -9.32 6.06
CA ILE A 221 -13.82 -8.47 6.79
C ILE A 221 -14.36 -7.04 6.92
N ASP A 222 -15.07 -6.55 5.90
CA ASP A 222 -15.62 -5.19 5.87
C ASP A 222 -16.73 -4.92 6.88
N LEU A 223 -17.33 -5.99 7.44
CA LEU A 223 -18.25 -5.85 8.57
C LEU A 223 -17.54 -5.35 9.83
N VAL A 224 -16.25 -5.66 9.97
CA VAL A 224 -15.42 -5.29 11.13
C VAL A 224 -14.60 -4.04 10.85
N THR A 225 -13.99 -3.89 9.67
CA THR A 225 -13.07 -2.77 9.39
C THR A 225 -13.73 -1.40 9.58
N LYS A 226 -15.04 -1.28 9.29
CA LYS A 226 -15.84 -0.07 9.48
C LYS A 226 -16.00 0.35 10.95
N LEU A 227 -15.77 -0.57 11.90
CA LEU A 227 -15.87 -0.35 13.33
C LEU A 227 -14.52 -0.03 13.98
N LEU A 228 -13.42 -0.17 13.23
CA LEU A 228 -12.10 0.08 13.76
C LEU A 228 -11.98 1.54 14.21
N PRO A 229 -11.32 1.80 15.35
CA PRO A 229 -11.13 3.15 15.85
C PRO A 229 -10.30 3.94 14.84
N GLN A 230 -10.82 5.09 14.42
CA GLN A 230 -10.07 6.01 13.58
C GLN A 230 -8.97 6.68 14.41
N PRO A 231 -7.73 6.75 13.91
CA PRO A 231 -6.64 7.37 14.64
C PRO A 231 -6.92 8.86 14.83
N SER A 232 -6.68 9.38 16.02
CA SER A 232 -6.64 10.82 16.26
C SER A 232 -5.52 11.48 15.43
N LYS A 233 -5.63 12.79 15.20
CA LYS A 233 -4.59 13.57 14.51
C LYS A 233 -3.20 13.40 15.14
N ASN A 234 -3.12 13.33 16.47
CA ASN A 234 -1.86 13.11 17.19
C ASN A 234 -1.31 11.70 16.98
N GLU A 235 -2.18 10.69 16.99
CA GLU A 235 -1.77 9.32 16.71
C GLU A 235 -1.25 9.17 15.29
N LEU A 236 -1.96 9.71 14.29
CA LEU A 236 -1.52 9.69 12.91
C LEU A 236 -0.22 10.47 12.72
N THR A 237 -0.06 11.62 13.37
CA THR A 237 1.20 12.38 13.36
C THR A 237 2.36 11.52 13.86
N ASN A 238 2.25 10.91 15.04
CA ASN A 238 3.31 10.07 15.60
C ASN A 238 3.59 8.83 14.72
N ALA A 239 2.55 8.26 14.11
CA ALA A 239 2.68 7.16 13.17
C ALA A 239 3.53 7.55 11.96
N LEU A 240 3.19 8.66 11.29
CA LEU A 240 3.91 9.16 10.12
C LEU A 240 5.36 9.51 10.44
N LEU A 241 5.59 10.14 11.62
CA LEU A 241 6.94 10.49 12.06
C LEU A 241 7.81 9.26 12.37
N ASN A 242 7.23 8.17 12.88
CA ASN A 242 7.93 6.91 13.06
C ASN A 242 8.20 6.24 11.71
N ALA A 243 7.18 6.14 10.86
CA ALA A 243 7.26 5.49 9.56
C ALA A 243 8.34 6.12 8.65
N GLN A 244 8.47 7.46 8.62
CA GLN A 244 9.54 8.09 7.85
C GLN A 244 10.93 7.68 8.34
N GLN A 245 11.14 7.45 9.64
CA GLN A 245 12.44 7.01 10.15
C GLN A 245 12.73 5.59 9.69
N LYS A 246 11.73 4.71 9.71
CA LYS A 246 11.84 3.35 9.16
C LYS A 246 12.15 3.32 7.68
N LEU A 247 11.56 4.23 6.90
CA LEU A 247 11.88 4.37 5.48
C LEU A 247 13.30 4.93 5.27
N PHE A 248 13.74 5.90 6.07
CA PHE A 248 15.12 6.41 6.00
C PHE A 248 16.17 5.37 6.40
N GLU A 249 15.88 4.49 7.37
CA GLU A 249 16.76 3.37 7.78
C GLU A 249 17.09 2.45 6.59
N VAL A 250 16.19 2.33 5.62
CA VAL A 250 16.37 1.50 4.40
C VAL A 250 16.65 2.34 3.14
N GLY A 251 16.92 3.64 3.29
CA GLY A 251 17.30 4.53 2.19
C GLY A 251 16.14 5.05 1.33
N ILE A 252 14.88 4.80 1.70
CA ILE A 252 13.70 5.36 1.02
C ILE A 252 13.50 6.80 1.45
N THR A 253 13.54 7.72 0.50
CA THR A 253 13.46 9.18 0.75
C THR A 253 12.24 9.84 0.13
N THR A 254 11.57 9.14 -0.79
CA THR A 254 10.34 9.58 -1.45
C THR A 254 9.38 8.40 -1.55
N VAL A 255 8.10 8.67 -1.34
CA VAL A 255 7.02 7.70 -1.49
C VAL A 255 5.92 8.25 -2.38
N ASP A 256 5.36 7.38 -3.19
CA ASP A 256 4.14 7.60 -3.96
C ASP A 256 2.98 6.92 -3.22
N ASP A 257 2.30 7.67 -2.38
CA ASP A 257 1.30 7.18 -1.43
C ASP A 257 -0.10 7.15 -2.05
N ALA A 258 -0.65 5.95 -2.20
CA ALA A 258 -1.87 5.70 -2.95
C ALA A 258 -3.14 5.80 -2.08
N GLY A 259 -4.12 6.57 -2.57
CA GLY A 259 -5.49 6.57 -2.04
C GLY A 259 -5.72 7.53 -0.87
N LEU A 260 -5.03 8.67 -0.85
CA LEU A 260 -5.12 9.62 0.25
C LEU A 260 -6.38 10.49 0.21
N THR A 261 -6.92 10.78 1.40
CA THR A 261 -8.00 11.74 1.60
C THR A 261 -7.44 13.15 1.76
N LYS A 262 -8.32 14.15 1.65
CA LYS A 262 -7.97 15.56 1.85
C LYS A 262 -7.37 15.81 3.23
N ASP A 263 -7.98 15.30 4.30
CA ASP A 263 -7.53 15.56 5.67
C ASP A 263 -6.14 14.97 5.94
N THR A 264 -5.84 13.81 5.35
CA THR A 264 -4.51 13.20 5.42
C THR A 264 -3.48 14.01 4.64
N ILE A 265 -3.82 14.49 3.43
CA ILE A 265 -2.95 15.35 2.63
C ILE A 265 -2.65 16.67 3.36
N ASP A 266 -3.67 17.29 3.95
CA ASP A 266 -3.53 18.54 4.70
C ASP A 266 -2.65 18.36 5.96
N LEU A 267 -2.77 17.21 6.65
CA LEU A 267 -1.88 16.88 7.77
C LEU A 267 -0.43 16.70 7.30
N ILE A 268 -0.20 15.98 6.21
CA ILE A 268 1.14 15.78 5.64
C ILE A 268 1.77 17.14 5.28
N ASP A 269 1.03 18.01 4.59
CA ASP A 269 1.49 19.35 4.22
C ASP A 269 1.82 20.19 5.48
N GLN A 270 0.93 20.20 6.48
CA GLN A 270 1.17 20.87 7.75
C GLN A 270 2.47 20.40 8.42
N LEU A 271 2.67 19.07 8.54
CA LEU A 271 3.86 18.52 9.19
C LEU A 271 5.15 18.82 8.40
N GLN A 272 5.08 18.93 7.08
CA GLN A 272 6.23 19.31 6.25
C GLN A 272 6.54 20.81 6.38
N GLN A 273 5.53 21.68 6.45
CA GLN A 273 5.67 23.12 6.70
C GLN A 273 6.27 23.41 8.08
N GLU A 274 5.86 22.65 9.11
CA GLU A 274 6.46 22.67 10.45
C GLU A 274 7.87 22.06 10.48
N GLY A 275 8.33 21.46 9.38
CA GLY A 275 9.62 20.81 9.29
C GLY A 275 9.74 19.54 10.14
N LYS A 276 8.63 18.89 10.53
CA LYS A 276 8.63 17.62 11.28
C LYS A 276 8.70 16.41 10.36
N LEU A 277 7.89 16.40 9.31
CA LEU A 277 7.89 15.36 8.29
C LEU A 277 8.87 15.76 7.17
N LYS A 278 9.85 14.91 6.89
CA LYS A 278 10.96 15.19 5.95
C LYS A 278 10.88 14.38 4.67
N ILE A 279 10.25 13.21 4.71
CA ILE A 279 10.07 12.35 3.54
C ILE A 279 9.26 13.11 2.47
N LYS A 280 9.64 12.94 1.20
CA LYS A 280 8.87 13.49 0.09
C LYS A 280 7.69 12.59 -0.21
N VAL A 281 6.54 13.18 -0.49
CA VAL A 281 5.29 12.45 -0.75
C VAL A 281 4.73 12.91 -2.09
N TYR A 282 4.55 11.97 -3.00
CA TYR A 282 3.63 12.10 -4.12
C TYR A 282 2.30 11.49 -3.68
N ALA A 283 1.29 12.33 -3.46
CA ALA A 283 -0.01 11.90 -2.98
C ALA A 283 -0.94 11.58 -4.16
N MET A 284 -1.36 10.32 -4.25
CA MET A 284 -2.47 9.92 -5.13
C MET A 284 -3.76 10.06 -4.36
N ILE A 285 -4.59 11.02 -4.76
CA ILE A 285 -5.89 11.28 -4.13
C ILE A 285 -6.82 10.09 -4.38
N THR A 286 -7.55 9.62 -3.37
CA THR A 286 -8.58 8.59 -3.60
C THR A 286 -9.67 9.09 -4.55
N ALA A 287 -10.07 8.27 -5.53
CA ALA A 287 -11.02 8.66 -6.58
C ALA A 287 -12.49 8.48 -6.19
N ASN A 288 -12.87 8.89 -4.98
CA ASN A 288 -14.28 8.94 -4.59
C ASN A 288 -14.94 10.27 -5.00
N LYS A 289 -16.28 10.32 -5.00
CA LYS A 289 -17.05 11.50 -5.44
C LYS A 289 -16.63 12.78 -4.70
N GLU A 290 -16.46 12.71 -3.38
CA GLU A 290 -16.10 13.85 -2.55
C GLU A 290 -14.75 14.45 -2.96
N MET A 291 -13.73 13.59 -3.09
CA MET A 291 -12.39 14.02 -3.46
C MET A 291 -12.32 14.52 -4.90
N LEU A 292 -13.00 13.87 -5.84
CA LEU A 292 -13.11 14.31 -7.23
C LEU A 292 -13.77 15.71 -7.31
N ASP A 293 -14.90 15.90 -6.63
CA ASP A 293 -15.61 17.18 -6.60
C ASP A 293 -14.77 18.33 -6.04
N PHE A 294 -13.92 18.04 -5.05
CA PHE A 294 -13.03 19.01 -4.43
C PHE A 294 -11.79 19.31 -5.30
N TYR A 295 -10.99 18.29 -5.63
CA TYR A 295 -9.69 18.48 -6.27
C TYR A 295 -9.78 18.84 -7.75
N LEU A 296 -10.82 18.40 -8.49
CA LEU A 296 -11.02 18.85 -9.88
C LEU A 296 -11.37 20.34 -9.97
N LYS A 297 -11.90 20.93 -8.89
CA LYS A 297 -12.09 22.40 -8.78
C LYS A 297 -10.82 23.09 -8.33
N LYS A 298 -10.10 22.53 -7.34
CA LYS A 298 -8.87 23.11 -6.78
C LYS A 298 -7.70 23.10 -7.77
N GLY A 299 -7.58 22.05 -8.58
CA GLY A 299 -6.43 21.83 -9.46
C GLY A 299 -5.23 21.19 -8.74
N PRO A 300 -4.26 20.67 -9.50
CA PRO A 300 -3.05 20.05 -8.94
C PRO A 300 -2.11 21.10 -8.34
N TYR A 301 -1.35 20.74 -7.31
CA TYR A 301 -0.33 21.62 -6.73
C TYR A 301 0.89 20.83 -6.24
N LYS A 302 2.00 21.55 -6.05
CA LYS A 302 3.27 21.00 -5.57
C LYS A 302 3.96 21.98 -4.61
N THR A 303 4.62 21.43 -3.61
CA THR A 303 5.59 22.09 -2.72
C THR A 303 6.97 21.43 -2.89
N ASP A 304 7.96 21.80 -2.08
CA ASP A 304 9.29 21.17 -2.10
C ASP A 304 9.27 19.67 -1.72
N ARG A 305 8.27 19.24 -0.95
CA ARG A 305 8.18 17.86 -0.41
C ARG A 305 6.84 17.17 -0.63
N LEU A 306 5.83 17.85 -1.19
CA LEU A 306 4.52 17.28 -1.47
C LEU A 306 4.11 17.54 -2.91
N SER A 307 3.70 16.50 -3.63
CA SER A 307 3.03 16.63 -4.93
C SER A 307 1.61 16.08 -4.82
N VAL A 308 0.62 16.91 -5.09
CA VAL A 308 -0.80 16.53 -5.14
C VAL A 308 -1.30 16.74 -6.55
N CYS A 309 -1.03 15.76 -7.41
CA CYS A 309 -1.26 15.88 -8.84
C CYS A 309 -1.79 14.61 -9.51
N SER A 310 -2.30 13.65 -8.73
CA SER A 310 -2.91 12.44 -9.27
C SER A 310 -4.08 11.91 -8.47
N PHE A 311 -4.87 11.07 -9.12
CA PHE A 311 -5.91 10.27 -8.48
C PHE A 311 -5.59 8.78 -8.60
N LYS A 312 -5.84 8.03 -7.53
CA LYS A 312 -5.81 6.55 -7.49
C LYS A 312 -7.19 6.00 -7.81
N PHE A 313 -7.30 5.27 -8.91
CA PHE A 313 -8.46 4.49 -9.32
C PHE A 313 -8.20 2.99 -9.18
N TYR A 314 -9.27 2.21 -9.22
CA TYR A 314 -9.24 0.74 -9.21
C TYR A 314 -10.09 0.22 -10.36
N ALA A 315 -9.51 -0.61 -11.23
CA ALA A 315 -10.21 -1.26 -12.34
C ALA A 315 -10.75 -2.65 -11.93
N ASP A 316 -10.00 -3.37 -11.11
CA ASP A 316 -10.31 -4.70 -10.63
C ASP A 316 -9.79 -4.98 -9.21
N GLY A 317 -9.95 -6.22 -8.75
CA GLY A 317 -9.41 -6.73 -7.49
C GLY A 317 -8.01 -7.35 -7.61
N ALA A 318 -7.74 -8.40 -6.85
CA ALA A 318 -6.47 -9.13 -6.83
C ALA A 318 -6.64 -10.59 -7.26
N LEU A 319 -5.55 -11.24 -7.66
CA LEU A 319 -5.57 -12.66 -8.05
C LEU A 319 -5.94 -13.58 -6.88
N GLY A 320 -5.43 -13.31 -5.68
CA GLY A 320 -5.65 -14.16 -4.50
C GLY A 320 -7.12 -14.33 -4.09
N SER A 321 -7.94 -13.28 -4.20
CA SER A 321 -9.39 -13.34 -3.99
C SER A 321 -10.19 -13.67 -5.24
N ARG A 322 -9.51 -13.93 -6.37
CA ARG A 322 -10.14 -14.05 -7.69
C ARG A 322 -10.97 -12.83 -8.08
N GLY A 323 -10.53 -11.65 -7.64
CA GLY A 323 -11.14 -10.37 -7.97
C GLY A 323 -10.50 -9.68 -9.17
N ALA A 324 -9.29 -10.07 -9.59
CA ALA A 324 -8.65 -9.52 -10.78
C ALA A 324 -9.46 -9.89 -12.03
N CYS A 325 -9.69 -8.92 -12.92
CA CYS A 325 -10.59 -9.14 -14.05
C CYS A 325 -9.82 -9.72 -15.24
N LEU A 326 -10.13 -10.96 -15.62
CA LEU A 326 -9.44 -11.73 -16.64
C LEU A 326 -10.22 -11.79 -17.97
N LEU A 327 -9.53 -11.97 -19.09
CA LEU A 327 -10.16 -12.21 -20.39
C LEU A 327 -10.72 -13.63 -20.52
N GLU A 328 -10.09 -14.59 -19.84
CA GLU A 328 -10.50 -15.99 -19.75
C GLU A 328 -10.87 -16.34 -18.30
N PRO A 329 -11.75 -17.32 -18.05
CA PRO A 329 -12.16 -17.66 -16.70
C PRO A 329 -10.98 -18.21 -15.87
N TYR A 330 -11.04 -17.99 -14.55
CA TYR A 330 -10.08 -18.53 -13.59
C TYR A 330 -9.99 -20.07 -13.72
N SER A 331 -8.77 -20.58 -13.91
CA SER A 331 -8.55 -22.01 -14.17
C SER A 331 -8.75 -22.92 -12.95
N ASP A 332 -8.79 -22.35 -11.75
CA ASP A 332 -8.88 -23.07 -10.48
C ASP A 332 -10.30 -23.13 -9.88
N ILE A 333 -11.28 -22.50 -10.54
CA ILE A 333 -12.72 -22.64 -10.24
C ILE A 333 -13.43 -23.07 -11.51
N ILE A 334 -13.64 -24.38 -11.64
CA ILE A 334 -14.21 -25.00 -12.85
C ILE A 334 -15.75 -25.00 -12.80
N GLU A 335 -16.33 -24.92 -11.61
CA GLU A 335 -17.78 -25.03 -11.38
C GLU A 335 -18.54 -23.74 -11.73
N GLN A 336 -17.82 -22.62 -11.82
CA GLN A 336 -18.36 -21.30 -12.15
C GLN A 336 -17.37 -20.65 -13.12
N GLU A 337 -17.82 -20.23 -14.30
CA GLU A 337 -17.02 -19.40 -15.21
C GLU A 337 -16.81 -18.02 -14.56
N LEU A 338 -15.84 -17.94 -13.66
CA LEU A 338 -15.50 -16.73 -12.91
C LEU A 338 -14.42 -15.97 -13.66
N TYR A 339 -14.67 -14.70 -13.97
CA TYR A 339 -13.73 -13.80 -14.67
C TYR A 339 -13.16 -12.71 -13.75
N GLY A 340 -13.47 -12.76 -12.46
CA GLY A 340 -13.19 -11.71 -11.50
C GLY A 340 -14.18 -10.55 -11.53
N LEU A 341 -13.76 -9.40 -10.98
CA LEU A 341 -14.66 -8.28 -10.71
C LEU A 341 -14.13 -6.98 -11.34
N GLN A 342 -14.84 -6.48 -12.35
CA GLN A 342 -14.67 -5.11 -12.80
C GLN A 342 -15.35 -4.15 -11.82
N ILE A 343 -14.61 -3.19 -11.26
CA ILE A 343 -15.12 -2.35 -10.15
C ILE A 343 -16.14 -1.31 -10.62
N ASN A 344 -15.97 -0.74 -11.82
CA ASN A 344 -16.93 0.20 -12.43
C ASN A 344 -17.07 -0.08 -13.94
N GLU A 345 -18.10 0.49 -14.56
CA GLU A 345 -18.29 0.40 -16.02
C GLU A 345 -17.26 1.21 -16.83
N ALA A 346 -17.02 0.81 -18.08
CA ALA A 346 -16.10 1.50 -19.00
C ALA A 346 -16.40 3.01 -19.15
N ASP A 347 -17.69 3.38 -19.20
CA ASP A 347 -18.13 4.77 -19.32
C ASP A 347 -17.71 5.63 -18.11
N PHE A 348 -17.66 5.03 -16.91
CA PHE A 348 -17.16 5.71 -15.71
C PHE A 348 -15.69 6.10 -15.89
N TYR A 349 -14.84 5.13 -16.26
CA TYR A 349 -13.42 5.38 -16.46
C TYR A 349 -13.17 6.35 -17.62
N GLN A 350 -13.87 6.20 -18.73
CA GLN A 350 -13.72 7.07 -19.90
C GLN A 350 -14.09 8.53 -19.58
N LYS A 351 -15.19 8.74 -18.85
CA LYS A 351 -15.61 10.06 -18.36
C LYS A 351 -14.55 10.69 -17.46
N TYR A 352 -14.10 9.97 -16.43
CA TYR A 352 -13.16 10.54 -15.46
C TYR A 352 -11.75 10.69 -16.03
N ALA A 353 -11.31 9.81 -16.92
CA ALA A 353 -10.07 10.00 -17.65
C ALA A 353 -10.08 11.34 -18.42
N GLN A 354 -11.14 11.63 -19.17
CA GLN A 354 -11.23 12.91 -19.88
C GLN A 354 -11.19 14.11 -18.92
N LEU A 355 -11.95 14.06 -17.81
CA LEU A 355 -11.96 15.13 -16.80
C LEU A 355 -10.59 15.34 -16.13
N ILE A 356 -9.91 14.25 -15.76
CA ILE A 356 -8.58 14.29 -15.12
C ILE A 356 -7.57 14.89 -16.08
N TYR A 357 -7.62 14.50 -17.36
CA TYR A 357 -6.77 15.04 -18.41
C TYR A 357 -6.96 16.55 -18.58
N ASP A 358 -8.22 17.00 -18.69
CA ASP A 358 -8.57 18.41 -18.88
C ASP A 358 -8.16 19.26 -17.67
N LYS A 359 -8.23 18.70 -16.46
CA LYS A 359 -7.80 19.33 -15.21
C LYS A 359 -6.31 19.16 -14.91
N ARG A 360 -5.53 18.58 -15.83
CA ARG A 360 -4.07 18.41 -15.75
C ARG A 360 -3.62 17.56 -14.56
N PHE A 361 -4.46 16.65 -14.09
CA PHE A 361 -4.09 15.61 -13.14
C PHE A 361 -3.56 14.36 -13.86
N GLN A 362 -2.96 13.47 -13.10
CA GLN A 362 -2.58 12.13 -13.54
C GLN A 362 -3.65 11.12 -13.09
N MET A 363 -3.98 10.16 -13.96
CA MET A 363 -4.80 9.01 -13.58
C MET A 363 -3.87 7.82 -13.36
N ASN A 364 -3.90 7.30 -12.14
CA ASN A 364 -3.10 6.16 -11.70
C ASN A 364 -4.09 5.05 -11.32
N THR A 365 -4.15 3.98 -12.11
CA THR A 365 -5.21 2.97 -11.97
C THR A 365 -4.64 1.61 -11.63
N HIS A 366 -5.10 1.02 -10.52
CA HIS A 366 -4.86 -0.39 -10.19
C HIS A 366 -5.46 -1.29 -11.26
N CYS A 367 -4.61 -2.10 -11.90
CA CYS A 367 -5.02 -3.15 -12.84
C CYS A 367 -4.15 -4.39 -12.63
N ILE A 368 -4.74 -5.49 -12.20
CA ILE A 368 -4.02 -6.77 -12.05
C ILE A 368 -4.30 -7.70 -13.22
N GLY A 369 -5.57 -7.97 -13.53
CA GLY A 369 -5.99 -8.87 -14.60
C GLY A 369 -5.83 -8.28 -16.00
N ASP A 370 -5.72 -9.14 -17.01
CA ASP A 370 -5.48 -8.72 -18.39
C ASP A 370 -6.69 -7.99 -19.01
N SER A 371 -7.92 -8.35 -18.64
CA SER A 371 -9.13 -7.61 -19.05
C SER A 371 -9.14 -6.18 -18.50
N ALA A 372 -8.78 -6.01 -17.23
CA ALA A 372 -8.65 -4.69 -16.61
C ALA A 372 -7.55 -3.84 -17.27
N ASN A 373 -6.38 -4.44 -17.53
CA ASN A 373 -5.30 -3.79 -18.27
C ASN A 373 -5.75 -3.39 -19.68
N HIS A 374 -6.43 -4.28 -20.41
CA HIS A 374 -6.93 -4.02 -21.75
C HIS A 374 -7.87 -2.81 -21.78
N LEU A 375 -8.85 -2.78 -20.86
CA LEU A 375 -9.81 -1.69 -20.73
C LEU A 375 -9.10 -0.36 -20.47
N MET A 376 -8.25 -0.30 -19.45
CA MET A 376 -7.62 0.95 -19.03
C MET A 376 -6.59 1.46 -20.03
N LEU A 377 -5.79 0.59 -20.65
CA LEU A 377 -4.85 0.98 -21.71
C LEU A 377 -5.58 1.53 -22.94
N THR A 378 -6.76 0.99 -23.27
CA THR A 378 -7.60 1.50 -24.36
C THR A 378 -8.15 2.89 -24.02
N ILE A 379 -8.71 3.08 -22.83
CA ILE A 379 -9.23 4.38 -22.37
C ILE A 379 -8.12 5.42 -22.30
N TYR A 380 -6.97 5.07 -21.74
CA TYR A 380 -5.82 5.97 -21.67
C TYR A 380 -5.32 6.33 -23.07
N GLY A 381 -5.27 5.37 -23.99
CA GLY A 381 -4.91 5.62 -25.39
C GLY A 381 -5.83 6.62 -26.09
N ASN A 382 -7.15 6.52 -25.84
CA ASN A 382 -8.15 7.44 -26.39
C ASN A 382 -7.94 8.89 -25.90
N VAL A 383 -7.58 9.05 -24.63
CA VAL A 383 -7.46 10.36 -23.97
C VAL A 383 -6.07 10.99 -24.18
N LEU A 384 -5.00 10.23 -23.92
CA LEU A 384 -3.62 10.73 -23.91
C LEU A 384 -3.09 11.03 -25.31
N LYS A 385 -3.51 10.24 -26.31
CA LYS A 385 -3.16 10.37 -27.74
C LYS A 385 -1.65 10.40 -28.01
N GLY A 386 -1.12 9.31 -28.54
CA GLY A 386 0.29 9.23 -28.95
C GLY A 386 1.28 9.55 -27.82
N VAL A 387 2.50 9.93 -28.21
CA VAL A 387 3.59 10.24 -27.28
C VAL A 387 3.29 11.53 -26.51
N ASN A 388 3.44 11.48 -25.19
CA ASN A 388 3.15 12.60 -24.29
C ASN A 388 4.01 12.53 -23.01
N ASP A 389 3.96 13.58 -22.17
CA ASP A 389 4.62 13.61 -20.85
C ASP A 389 3.60 13.76 -19.71
N LYS A 390 2.41 13.14 -19.85
CA LYS A 390 1.39 13.16 -18.80
C LYS A 390 1.74 12.20 -17.67
N ARG A 391 2.53 11.16 -17.95
CA ARG A 391 3.02 10.17 -16.97
C ARG A 391 1.88 9.50 -16.18
N TRP A 392 0.79 9.18 -16.89
CA TRP A 392 -0.27 8.37 -16.32
C TRP A 392 0.22 6.94 -16.12
N ARG A 393 -0.34 6.27 -15.12
CA ARG A 393 0.17 4.98 -14.66
C ARG A 393 -0.90 3.90 -14.64
N ILE A 394 -0.47 2.71 -15.01
CA ILE A 394 -1.11 1.48 -14.57
C ILE A 394 -0.33 0.98 -13.38
N GLU A 395 -1.00 0.89 -12.23
CA GLU A 395 -0.44 0.32 -11.02
C GLU A 395 -0.61 -1.21 -11.05
N HIS A 396 0.42 -1.93 -10.63
CA HIS A 396 0.60 -3.38 -10.75
C HIS A 396 0.96 -3.85 -12.16
N ALA A 397 0.06 -3.66 -13.14
CA ALA A 397 0.25 -4.16 -14.51
C ALA A 397 0.72 -5.63 -14.52
N GLN A 398 0.09 -6.46 -13.69
CA GLN A 398 0.61 -7.77 -13.30
C GLN A 398 0.42 -8.83 -14.40
N ILE A 399 -0.82 -9.00 -14.88
CA ILE A 399 -1.15 -9.86 -16.01
C ILE A 399 -1.52 -8.95 -17.18
N VAL A 400 -0.73 -8.98 -18.25
CA VAL A 400 -0.93 -8.12 -19.43
C VAL A 400 -1.01 -9.00 -20.66
N ASN A 401 -2.09 -8.85 -21.43
CA ASN A 401 -2.20 -9.52 -22.73
C ASN A 401 -1.09 -9.03 -23.67
N PRO A 402 -0.32 -9.91 -24.33
CA PRO A 402 0.74 -9.51 -25.25
C PRO A 402 0.32 -8.51 -26.33
N GLN A 403 -0.94 -8.52 -26.76
CA GLN A 403 -1.49 -7.58 -27.75
C GLN A 403 -1.57 -6.13 -27.23
N ASP A 404 -1.61 -5.95 -25.91
CA ASP A 404 -1.71 -4.64 -25.26
C ASP A 404 -0.36 -4.03 -24.88
N MET A 405 0.73 -4.82 -24.90
CA MET A 405 2.07 -4.37 -24.50
C MET A 405 2.54 -3.12 -25.25
N GLU A 406 2.28 -3.04 -26.56
CA GLU A 406 2.65 -1.87 -27.38
C GLU A 406 1.90 -0.59 -26.99
N LYS A 407 0.73 -0.69 -26.32
CA LYS A 407 -0.03 0.49 -25.87
C LYS A 407 0.74 1.30 -24.82
N PHE A 408 1.52 0.65 -23.95
CA PHE A 408 2.36 1.36 -22.98
C PHE A 408 3.33 2.33 -23.67
N LYS A 409 4.07 1.83 -24.67
CA LYS A 409 5.01 2.64 -25.45
C LYS A 409 4.29 3.67 -26.31
N LYS A 410 3.26 3.26 -27.05
CA LYS A 410 2.53 4.10 -28.01
C LYS A 410 1.91 5.34 -27.35
N PHE A 411 1.44 5.20 -26.11
CA PHE A 411 0.76 6.26 -25.37
C PHE A 411 1.54 6.79 -24.17
N THR A 412 2.81 6.40 -24.03
CA THR A 412 3.69 6.79 -22.91
C THR A 412 3.04 6.57 -21.53
N ILE A 413 2.35 5.43 -21.40
CA ILE A 413 1.74 4.98 -20.14
C ILE A 413 2.84 4.24 -19.35
N ILE A 414 2.96 4.53 -18.06
CA ILE A 414 3.99 3.94 -17.21
C ILE A 414 3.41 2.71 -16.49
N PRO A 415 4.00 1.51 -16.67
CA PRO A 415 3.70 0.37 -15.81
C PRO A 415 4.45 0.52 -14.47
N SER A 416 3.70 0.67 -13.38
CA SER A 416 4.22 0.79 -12.02
C SER A 416 4.12 -0.58 -11.33
N ILE A 417 5.21 -1.35 -11.42
CA ILE A 417 5.25 -2.78 -11.09
C ILE A 417 5.82 -3.06 -9.69
N GLN A 418 5.38 -4.15 -9.06
CA GLN A 418 5.89 -4.62 -7.76
C GLN A 418 6.48 -6.03 -7.94
N PRO A 419 7.81 -6.15 -8.13
CA PRO A 419 8.44 -7.45 -8.38
C PRO A 419 8.18 -8.52 -7.30
N THR A 420 7.88 -8.10 -6.07
CA THR A 420 7.49 -9.01 -4.97
C THR A 420 6.22 -9.79 -5.27
N HIS A 421 5.28 -9.23 -6.04
CA HIS A 421 4.03 -9.90 -6.41
C HIS A 421 4.29 -11.14 -7.28
N ALA A 422 5.34 -11.11 -8.11
CA ALA A 422 5.74 -12.28 -8.90
C ALA A 422 6.11 -13.48 -8.01
N THR A 423 6.51 -13.23 -6.75
CA THR A 423 6.81 -14.30 -5.79
C THR A 423 5.67 -14.60 -4.83
N SER A 424 4.91 -13.60 -4.37
CA SER A 424 3.80 -13.83 -3.43
C SER A 424 2.57 -14.42 -4.11
N ASP A 425 2.31 -14.03 -5.36
CA ASP A 425 1.07 -14.34 -6.06
C ASP A 425 1.25 -15.45 -7.10
N MET A 426 2.44 -16.05 -7.19
CA MET A 426 2.76 -17.06 -8.22
C MET A 426 1.82 -18.27 -8.23
N TYR A 427 1.20 -18.58 -7.10
CA TYR A 427 0.26 -19.70 -6.99
C TYR A 427 -1.13 -19.38 -7.57
N TRP A 428 -1.39 -18.10 -7.85
CA TRP A 428 -2.65 -17.57 -8.37
C TRP A 428 -2.54 -17.05 -9.81
N ALA A 429 -1.34 -17.05 -10.40
CA ALA A 429 -1.01 -16.37 -11.66
C ALA A 429 -0.70 -17.35 -12.80
#